data_AF-A0A2D6P9H2-F1
#
_entry.id   AF-A0A2D6P9H2-F1
#
_cell.length_a   1.000
_cell.length_b   1.000
_cell.length_c   1.000
_cell.angle_alpha   90.00
_cell.angle_beta   90.00
_cell.angle_gamma   90.00
#
_symmetry.space_group_name_H-M   'P 1'
#
loop_
_entity.id
_entity.type
_entity.pdbx_description
1 polymer ?
#
loop_
_entity_poly.entity_id
_entity_poly.type
_entity_poly.pdbx_seq_one_letter_code
_entity_poly.pdbx_strand_id
1 'polypeptide(L)'
;MLGTYYYHEIIRRTIIAFGTLFNTIDIKHKTQDGKNYSEIRIPVAYGPTEKFLARLEQKPDPRKRVAITLPRIAFELSSISYDNSRKVSTMQTFKAFTKDGSKSARKVFMPVPYNLGFRLSIMSQYNEDALQILEQILPYFQPSFNVTVDLVSSIGEKRDIPMILDNITFDDNYDRGYEEKRVIIHTLDFTAKTYLFGPVADSSEGLIKRVQVDYSTNTNRKESTRELRYVAKPRAIKDYNDDATTVIVEDLDTTETLITVSNASSLIVDSYIEIDNELMFIKKIENEVLTVLRAQDGSVADTHVNGTSVNVVNAVDDALIEVGDDFGFSEERFDFSDFRTYSPSKGIDV
;
A
#
# COMPACT_ATOMS: atom_id res chain seq x y z
N MET A 1 11.22 -2.43 20.87
CA MET A 1 9.84 -2.64 20.36
C MET A 1 9.02 -1.36 20.35
N LEU A 2 9.22 -0.44 21.30
CA LEU A 2 8.96 0.98 21.10
C LEU A 2 10.30 1.67 20.83
N GLY A 3 10.36 2.64 19.91
CA GLY A 3 11.61 3.39 19.63
C GLY A 3 11.93 3.66 18.15
N THR A 4 11.22 3.04 17.20
CA THR A 4 11.26 3.45 15.79
C THR A 4 10.20 4.51 15.54
N TYR A 5 10.59 5.64 14.95
CA TYR A 5 9.66 6.70 14.56
C TYR A 5 8.89 6.27 13.32
N TYR A 6 7.56 6.29 13.39
CA TYR A 6 6.69 6.15 12.23
C TYR A 6 5.43 7.00 12.44
N TYR A 7 4.98 7.69 11.39
CA TYR A 7 3.79 8.52 11.41
C TYR A 7 3.05 8.41 10.08
N HIS A 8 2.14 7.45 9.98
CA HIS A 8 1.36 7.19 8.75
C HIS A 8 0.21 8.18 8.52
N GLU A 9 0.01 9.15 9.43
CA GLU A 9 -1.06 10.14 9.36
C GLU A 9 -2.49 9.58 9.27
N ILE A 10 -2.71 8.29 9.56
CA ILE A 10 -4.02 7.63 9.37
C ILE A 10 -5.15 8.40 10.05
N ILE A 11 -4.98 8.72 11.34
CA ILE A 11 -6.00 9.47 12.11
C ILE A 11 -6.26 10.84 11.47
N ARG A 12 -5.19 11.55 11.05
CA ARG A 12 -5.29 12.86 10.38
C ARG A 12 -6.04 12.74 9.06
N ARG A 13 -5.76 11.72 8.26
CA ARG A 13 -6.45 11.45 6.99
C ARG A 13 -7.92 11.09 7.22
N THR A 14 -8.24 10.31 8.25
CA THR A 14 -9.64 10.03 8.62
C THR A 14 -10.37 11.29 9.08
N ILE A 15 -9.73 12.19 9.84
CA ILE A 15 -10.29 13.50 10.23
C ILE A 15 -10.59 14.34 8.98
N ILE A 16 -9.64 14.43 8.03
CA ILE A 16 -9.83 15.19 6.79
C ILE A 16 -10.96 14.59 5.97
N ALA A 17 -10.99 13.26 5.79
CA ALA A 17 -12.02 12.56 5.06
C ALA A 17 -13.42 12.80 5.66
N PHE A 18 -13.55 12.77 6.99
CA PHE A 18 -14.79 13.12 7.68
C PHE A 18 -15.19 14.58 7.41
N GLY A 19 -14.27 15.54 7.56
CA GLY A 19 -14.53 16.95 7.30
C GLY A 19 -14.96 17.25 5.86
N THR A 20 -14.38 16.53 4.88
CA THR A 20 -14.75 16.71 3.46
C THR A 20 -16.18 16.29 3.14
N LEU A 21 -16.80 15.41 3.93
CA LEU A 21 -18.20 15.02 3.73
C LEU A 21 -19.16 16.20 3.89
N PHE A 22 -18.83 17.15 4.77
CA PHE A 22 -19.71 18.25 5.14
C PHE A 22 -19.34 19.57 4.45
N ASN A 23 -18.31 19.58 3.59
CA ASN A 23 -17.77 20.82 3.01
C ASN A 23 -18.73 21.49 2.00
N THR A 24 -19.66 20.73 1.43
CA THR A 24 -20.53 21.19 0.34
C THR A 24 -21.99 21.29 0.78
N ILE A 25 -22.24 21.91 1.94
CA ILE A 25 -23.59 22.15 2.47
C ILE A 25 -23.95 23.63 2.28
N ASP A 26 -25.10 23.87 1.64
CA ASP A 26 -25.63 25.21 1.36
C ASP A 26 -27.01 25.37 2.00
N ILE A 27 -27.32 26.57 2.48
CA ILE A 27 -28.68 26.92 2.93
C ILE A 27 -29.27 28.01 2.03
N LYS A 28 -30.61 28.04 1.97
CA LYS A 28 -31.35 29.01 1.16
C LYS A 28 -32.21 29.91 2.04
N HIS A 29 -32.09 31.21 1.83
CA HIS A 29 -33.00 32.22 2.38
C HIS A 29 -33.83 32.84 1.27
N LYS A 30 -35.14 33.02 1.50
CA LYS A 30 -35.98 33.78 0.57
C LYS A 30 -35.59 35.26 0.64
N THR A 31 -35.34 35.87 -0.52
CA THR A 31 -35.10 37.32 -0.58
C THR A 31 -36.39 38.09 -0.28
N GLN A 32 -36.26 39.35 0.13
CA GLN A 32 -37.38 40.22 0.49
C GLN A 32 -38.42 40.37 -0.64
N ASP A 33 -37.99 40.17 -1.90
CA ASP A 33 -38.85 40.22 -3.10
C ASP A 33 -39.62 38.91 -3.37
N GLY A 34 -39.42 37.86 -2.57
CA GLY A 34 -40.15 36.59 -2.62
C GLY A 34 -39.95 35.72 -3.87
N LYS A 35 -39.18 36.21 -4.87
CA LYS A 35 -38.95 35.53 -6.16
C LYS A 35 -37.60 34.82 -6.28
N ASN A 36 -36.59 35.25 -5.51
CA ASN A 36 -35.23 34.72 -5.58
C ASN A 36 -34.81 34.12 -4.23
N TYR A 37 -33.83 33.20 -4.28
CA TYR A 37 -33.19 32.65 -3.10
C TYR A 37 -31.76 33.16 -2.99
N SER A 38 -31.35 33.57 -1.79
CA SER A 38 -29.94 33.78 -1.45
C SER A 38 -29.39 32.46 -0.95
N GLU A 39 -28.33 31.97 -1.58
CA GLU A 39 -27.64 30.74 -1.19
C GLU A 39 -26.38 31.09 -0.40
N ILE A 40 -26.21 30.46 0.77
CA ILE A 40 -25.06 30.66 1.65
C ILE A 40 -24.40 29.31 1.90
N ARG A 41 -23.13 29.20 1.51
CA ARG A 41 -22.27 28.06 1.83
C ARG A 41 -21.89 28.08 3.30
N ILE A 42 -22.11 26.97 3.98
CA ILE A 42 -21.81 26.86 5.40
C ILE A 42 -20.34 26.50 5.59
N PRO A 43 -19.58 27.28 6.36
CA PRO A 43 -18.19 26.96 6.65
C PRO A 43 -18.10 25.79 7.63
N VAL A 44 -17.18 24.87 7.35
CA VAL A 44 -16.81 23.74 8.23
C VAL A 44 -15.42 23.98 8.81
N ALA A 45 -15.23 23.72 10.11
CA ALA A 45 -13.92 23.83 10.75
C ALA A 45 -13.66 22.73 11.78
N TYR A 46 -12.40 22.31 11.88
CA TYR A 46 -11.95 21.38 12.92
C TYR A 46 -11.59 22.14 14.21
N GLY A 47 -12.18 21.74 15.33
CA GLY A 47 -11.86 22.25 16.66
C GLY A 47 -13.05 22.21 17.63
N PRO A 48 -12.81 22.47 18.92
CA PRO A 48 -13.84 22.42 19.94
C PRO A 48 -14.88 23.52 19.77
N THR A 49 -16.14 23.19 20.01
CA THR A 49 -17.29 24.10 19.91
C THR A 49 -17.13 25.34 20.78
N GLU A 50 -16.63 25.17 22.00
CA GLU A 50 -16.37 26.24 22.97
C GLU A 50 -15.48 27.35 22.41
N LYS A 51 -14.48 26.99 21.60
CA LYS A 51 -13.60 27.95 20.93
C LYS A 51 -14.34 28.81 19.91
N PHE A 52 -15.36 28.26 19.25
CA PHE A 52 -16.18 28.99 18.29
C PHE A 52 -17.23 29.86 18.98
N LEU A 53 -17.84 29.36 20.06
CA LEU A 53 -18.78 30.13 20.89
C LEU A 53 -18.10 31.34 21.54
N ALA A 54 -16.93 31.15 22.17
CA ALA A 54 -16.16 32.25 22.76
C ALA A 54 -15.76 33.32 21.73
N ARG A 55 -15.54 32.93 20.46
CA ARG A 55 -15.26 33.88 19.37
C ARG A 55 -16.51 34.61 18.86
N LEU A 56 -17.70 34.04 19.05
CA LEU A 56 -18.97 34.67 18.69
C LEU A 56 -19.39 35.75 19.70
N GLU A 57 -19.05 35.54 20.97
CA GLU A 57 -19.28 36.47 22.08
C GLU A 57 -18.30 37.66 22.09
N GLN A 58 -17.07 37.45 21.61
CA GLN A 58 -16.08 38.52 21.49
C GLN A 58 -16.62 39.68 20.64
N LYS A 59 -16.69 40.88 21.23
CA LYS A 59 -17.05 42.10 20.49
C LYS A 59 -16.03 42.32 19.37
N PRO A 60 -16.47 42.63 18.13
CA PRO A 60 -15.56 42.87 17.03
C PRO A 60 -14.69 44.09 17.33
N ASP A 61 -13.40 43.87 17.58
CA ASP A 61 -12.41 44.94 17.63
C ASP A 61 -12.24 45.49 16.20
N PRO A 62 -12.53 46.79 15.96
CA PRO A 62 -12.46 47.39 14.62
C PRO A 62 -11.09 47.28 13.97
N ARG A 63 -10.02 46.93 14.70
CA ARG A 63 -8.66 46.83 14.14
C ARG A 63 -8.18 45.43 13.81
N LYS A 64 -8.75 44.33 14.35
CA LYS A 64 -8.13 42.99 14.15
C LYS A 64 -9.03 41.75 14.10
N ARG A 65 -10.38 41.82 14.20
CA ARG A 65 -11.20 40.58 14.08
C ARG A 65 -12.51 40.82 13.34
N VAL A 66 -12.70 40.11 12.22
CA VAL A 66 -14.02 39.90 11.62
C VAL A 66 -14.80 38.98 12.56
N ALA A 67 -15.98 39.40 13.01
CA ALA A 67 -16.86 38.56 13.81
C ALA A 67 -17.19 37.27 13.05
N ILE A 68 -17.21 36.13 13.75
CA ILE A 68 -17.65 34.87 13.15
C ILE A 68 -19.16 34.95 12.93
N THR A 69 -19.61 34.53 11.74
CA THR A 69 -21.03 34.45 11.37
C THR A 69 -21.58 33.03 11.55
N LEU A 70 -22.85 32.95 11.92
CA LEU A 70 -23.68 31.74 11.92
C LEU A 70 -24.53 31.74 10.63
N PRO A 71 -24.94 30.57 10.10
CA PRO A 71 -24.68 29.22 10.61
C PRO A 71 -23.28 28.68 10.29
N ARG A 72 -22.80 27.75 11.12
CA ARG A 72 -21.46 27.14 10.99
C ARG A 72 -21.46 25.71 11.50
N ILE A 73 -20.62 24.88 10.90
CA ILE A 73 -20.37 23.51 11.34
C ILE A 73 -18.96 23.45 11.96
N ALA A 74 -18.88 22.89 13.15
CA ALA A 74 -17.62 22.55 13.80
C ALA A 74 -17.56 21.04 14.01
N PHE A 75 -16.39 20.44 13.93
CA PHE A 75 -16.22 19.04 14.30
C PHE A 75 -14.92 18.80 15.04
N GLU A 76 -14.92 17.80 15.91
CA GLU A 76 -13.77 17.42 16.71
C GLU A 76 -13.68 15.92 16.90
N LEU A 77 -12.49 15.46 17.29
CA LEU A 77 -12.28 14.09 17.71
C LEU A 77 -12.69 13.98 19.19
N SER A 78 -13.65 13.11 19.48
CA SER A 78 -14.22 12.90 20.81
C SER A 78 -13.54 11.74 21.54
N SER A 79 -13.31 10.60 20.87
CA SER A 79 -12.75 9.41 21.51
C SER A 79 -11.92 8.55 20.55
N ILE A 80 -11.04 7.72 21.14
CA ILE A 80 -10.30 6.67 20.42
C ILE A 80 -10.41 5.41 21.28
N SER A 81 -10.97 4.34 20.72
CA SER A 81 -11.09 3.06 21.43
C SER A 81 -10.73 1.88 20.54
N TYR A 82 -10.05 0.88 21.11
CA TYR A 82 -9.76 -0.37 20.41
C TYR A 82 -11.04 -1.18 20.16
N ASP A 83 -11.19 -1.76 18.97
CA ASP A 83 -12.36 -2.56 18.61
C ASP A 83 -12.03 -4.07 18.62
N ASN A 84 -12.41 -4.75 19.71
CA ASN A 84 -12.11 -6.16 19.90
C ASN A 84 -12.92 -7.08 18.96
N SER A 85 -14.04 -6.60 18.39
CA SER A 85 -14.89 -7.41 17.51
C SER A 85 -14.27 -7.69 16.15
N ARG A 86 -13.33 -6.84 15.71
CA ARG A 86 -12.64 -6.93 14.41
C ARG A 86 -11.20 -7.44 14.54
N LYS A 87 -10.86 -8.07 15.67
CA LYS A 87 -9.51 -8.52 15.95
C LYS A 87 -9.07 -9.60 14.94
N VAL A 88 -7.96 -9.35 14.26
CA VAL A 88 -7.23 -10.34 13.47
C VAL A 88 -6.00 -10.81 14.26
N SER A 89 -5.50 -12.01 13.97
CA SER A 89 -4.26 -12.50 14.57
C SER A 89 -3.11 -11.55 14.26
N THR A 90 -2.49 -10.98 15.29
CA THR A 90 -1.40 -10.00 15.19
C THR A 90 -0.09 -10.60 14.67
N MET A 91 0.00 -11.93 14.54
CA MET A 91 1.17 -12.63 14.00
C MET A 91 1.13 -12.76 12.48
N GLN A 92 -0.02 -12.51 11.85
CA GLN A 92 -0.13 -12.58 10.41
C GLN A 92 0.49 -11.34 9.77
N THR A 93 1.19 -11.56 8.66
CA THR A 93 1.75 -10.50 7.84
C THR A 93 1.30 -10.69 6.41
N PHE A 94 1.01 -9.60 5.72
CA PHE A 94 0.78 -9.63 4.28
C PHE A 94 1.95 -8.93 3.57
N LYS A 95 2.14 -9.29 2.30
CA LYS A 95 3.09 -8.62 1.43
C LYS A 95 2.37 -7.47 0.76
N ALA A 96 2.97 -6.28 0.81
CA ALA A 96 2.40 -5.09 0.22
C ALA A 96 3.43 -4.43 -0.69
N PHE A 97 3.00 -3.95 -1.85
CA PHE A 97 3.89 -3.39 -2.86
C PHE A 97 4.12 -1.91 -2.59
N THR A 98 5.35 -1.44 -2.77
CA THR A 98 5.60 0.00 -2.84
C THR A 98 5.06 0.58 -4.13
N LYS A 99 4.53 1.80 -4.06
CA LYS A 99 4.18 2.60 -5.24
C LYS A 99 5.38 3.33 -5.86
N ASP A 100 6.55 3.28 -5.23
CA ASP A 100 7.78 3.80 -5.81
C ASP A 100 8.23 2.92 -6.98
N GLY A 101 8.84 3.53 -8.00
CA GLY A 101 9.14 2.92 -9.31
C GLY A 101 9.96 1.61 -9.28
N SER A 102 10.51 1.23 -8.13
CA SER A 102 10.92 -0.15 -7.86
C SER A 102 9.82 -0.84 -7.06
N LYS A 103 9.09 -1.79 -7.68
CA LYS A 103 8.00 -2.58 -7.08
C LYS A 103 8.53 -3.54 -6.00
N SER A 104 9.14 -3.00 -4.96
CA SER A 104 9.66 -3.77 -3.83
C SER A 104 8.50 -4.21 -2.94
N ALA A 105 8.37 -5.53 -2.71
CA ALA A 105 7.42 -6.03 -1.74
C ALA A 105 7.97 -5.84 -0.32
N ARG A 106 7.14 -5.27 0.55
CA ARG A 106 7.41 -5.09 1.97
C ARG A 106 6.52 -6.01 2.77
N LYS A 107 7.07 -6.56 3.84
CA LYS A 107 6.31 -7.36 4.81
C LYS A 107 5.64 -6.42 5.80
N VAL A 108 4.32 -6.46 5.87
CA VAL A 108 3.51 -5.59 6.71
C VAL A 108 2.68 -6.45 7.66
N PHE A 109 2.64 -6.07 8.93
CA PHE A 109 1.78 -6.73 9.91
C PHE A 109 0.31 -6.41 9.65
N MET A 110 -0.58 -7.35 10.00
CA MET A 110 -2.02 -7.09 9.92
C MET A 110 -2.38 -5.83 10.72
N PRO A 111 -3.25 -4.95 10.17
CA PRO A 111 -3.63 -3.72 10.84
C PRO A 111 -4.47 -3.97 12.08
N VAL A 112 -4.40 -3.03 13.01
CA VAL A 112 -5.11 -3.08 14.29
C VAL A 112 -6.38 -2.23 14.20
N PRO A 113 -7.58 -2.79 14.48
CA PRO A 113 -8.84 -2.06 14.38
C PRO A 113 -9.04 -1.07 15.53
N TYR A 114 -9.42 0.16 15.20
CA TYR A 114 -9.79 1.20 16.16
C TYR A 114 -11.12 1.86 15.75
N ASN A 115 -11.85 2.37 16.74
CA ASN A 115 -13.02 3.21 16.58
C ASN A 115 -12.61 4.64 16.96
N LEU A 116 -12.81 5.59 16.06
CA LEU A 116 -12.64 7.01 16.32
C LEU A 116 -14.03 7.63 16.48
N GLY A 117 -14.30 8.21 17.65
CA GLY A 117 -15.50 9.00 17.90
C GLY A 117 -15.31 10.42 17.38
N PHE A 118 -16.24 10.90 16.57
CA PHE A 118 -16.31 12.27 16.08
C PHE A 118 -17.56 12.95 16.62
N ARG A 119 -17.41 14.22 16.99
CA ARG A 119 -18.53 15.07 17.34
C ARG A 119 -18.66 16.16 16.30
N LEU A 120 -19.81 16.21 15.62
CA LEU A 120 -20.17 17.25 14.67
C LEU A 120 -21.21 18.15 15.31
N SER A 121 -20.91 19.45 15.40
CA SER A 121 -21.80 20.43 16.00
C SER A 121 -22.20 21.48 14.98
N ILE A 122 -23.50 21.56 14.71
CA ILE A 122 -24.12 22.55 13.84
C ILE A 122 -24.61 23.68 14.74
N MET A 123 -24.10 24.89 14.51
CA MET A 123 -24.47 26.09 15.26
C MET A 123 -25.25 27.02 14.35
N SER A 124 -26.46 27.42 14.75
CA SER A 124 -27.29 28.37 14.01
C SER A 124 -28.00 29.37 14.93
N GLN A 125 -28.41 30.50 14.35
CA GLN A 125 -29.27 31.47 15.04
C GLN A 125 -30.76 31.11 14.88
N TYR A 126 -31.11 30.56 13.72
CA TYR A 126 -32.47 30.20 13.33
C TYR A 126 -32.62 28.68 13.24
N ASN A 127 -33.76 28.18 13.69
CA ASN A 127 -34.06 26.74 13.65
C ASN A 127 -34.21 26.24 12.20
N GLU A 128 -34.84 27.03 11.32
CA GLU A 128 -34.98 26.70 9.90
C GLU A 128 -33.63 26.42 9.22
N ASP A 129 -32.61 27.23 9.51
CA ASP A 129 -31.25 27.03 8.97
C ASP A 129 -30.65 25.70 9.44
N ALA A 130 -30.82 25.35 10.72
CA ALA A 130 -30.33 24.08 11.25
C ALA A 130 -31.07 22.87 10.66
N LEU A 131 -32.37 22.98 10.45
CA LEU A 131 -33.18 21.92 9.83
C LEU A 131 -32.78 21.68 8.37
N GLN A 132 -32.55 22.74 7.59
CA GLN A 132 -32.05 22.62 6.21
C GLN A 132 -30.71 21.88 6.14
N ILE A 133 -29.83 22.09 7.12
CA ILE A 133 -28.54 21.39 7.22
C ILE A 133 -28.75 19.92 7.59
N LEU A 134 -29.58 19.65 8.60
CA LEU A 134 -29.85 18.29 9.05
C LEU A 134 -30.47 17.44 7.95
N GLU A 135 -31.44 17.97 7.20
CA GLU A 135 -32.07 17.25 6.09
C GLU A 135 -31.09 16.91 4.96
N GLN A 136 -30.02 17.68 4.78
CA GLN A 136 -28.96 17.36 3.80
C GLN A 136 -28.00 16.27 4.30
N ILE A 137 -27.89 16.06 5.61
CA ILE A 137 -26.96 15.09 6.21
C ILE A 137 -27.67 13.75 6.43
N LEU A 138 -28.79 13.75 7.14
CA LEU A 138 -29.40 12.53 7.70
C LEU A 138 -29.75 11.44 6.68
N PRO A 139 -30.27 11.74 5.48
CA PRO A 139 -30.66 10.70 4.51
C PRO A 139 -29.50 9.81 4.05
N TYR A 140 -28.25 10.29 4.11
CA TYR A 140 -27.07 9.54 3.67
C TYR A 140 -26.58 8.51 4.71
N PHE A 141 -27.04 8.57 5.96
CA PHE A 141 -26.59 7.70 7.05
C PHE A 141 -27.66 6.67 7.41
N GLN A 142 -27.61 5.50 6.77
CA GLN A 142 -28.57 4.40 6.98
C GLN A 142 -27.89 3.09 7.43
N PRO A 143 -27.41 2.95 8.68
CA PRO A 143 -26.97 3.95 9.68
C PRO A 143 -25.49 4.37 9.48
N SER A 144 -24.86 3.91 8.39
CA SER A 144 -23.45 4.13 8.10
C SER A 144 -23.23 4.61 6.67
N PHE A 145 -22.25 5.50 6.49
CA PHE A 145 -21.77 5.95 5.19
C PHE A 145 -20.30 5.57 5.02
N ASN A 146 -19.94 4.89 3.92
CA ASN A 146 -18.59 4.39 3.71
C ASN A 146 -17.76 5.40 2.93
N VAL A 147 -16.58 5.73 3.46
CA VAL A 147 -15.61 6.62 2.80
C VAL A 147 -14.29 5.90 2.57
N THR A 148 -13.82 5.88 1.33
CA THR A 148 -12.50 5.33 1.00
C THR A 148 -11.40 6.27 1.50
N VAL A 149 -10.54 5.77 2.39
CA VAL A 149 -9.37 6.49 2.91
C VAL A 149 -8.11 5.72 2.57
N ASP A 150 -7.09 6.44 2.06
CA ASP A 150 -5.75 5.91 1.89
C ASP A 150 -5.03 5.87 3.24
N LEU A 151 -4.91 4.67 3.82
CA LEU A 151 -4.39 4.46 5.16
C LEU A 151 -2.85 4.61 5.18
N VAL A 152 -2.17 4.03 4.21
CA VAL A 152 -0.70 4.08 4.14
C VAL A 152 -0.28 4.36 2.70
N SER A 153 0.08 5.61 2.41
CA SER A 153 0.42 6.03 1.04
C SER A 153 1.65 5.34 0.46
N SER A 154 2.61 4.92 1.30
CA SER A 154 3.81 4.20 0.83
C SER A 154 3.49 2.83 0.24
N ILE A 155 2.41 2.21 0.71
CA ILE A 155 1.92 0.89 0.27
C ILE A 155 0.72 1.04 -0.68
N GLY A 156 0.03 2.19 -0.62
CA GLY A 156 -1.18 2.43 -1.39
C GLY A 156 -2.40 1.67 -0.87
N GLU A 157 -2.40 1.28 0.40
CA GLU A 157 -3.50 0.57 1.05
C GLU A 157 -4.70 1.52 1.21
N LYS A 158 -5.66 1.39 0.30
CA LYS A 158 -6.94 2.09 0.36
C LYS A 158 -7.97 1.20 1.01
N ARG A 159 -8.74 1.76 1.95
CA ARG A 159 -9.81 1.03 2.62
C ARG A 159 -11.02 1.89 2.86
N ASP A 160 -12.18 1.26 2.77
CA ASP A 160 -13.44 1.89 3.11
C ASP A 160 -13.62 1.91 4.63
N ILE A 161 -13.77 3.12 5.17
CA ILE A 161 -14.06 3.39 6.57
C ILE A 161 -15.55 3.70 6.69
N PRO A 162 -16.35 2.86 7.38
CA PRO A 162 -17.73 3.19 7.67
C PRO A 162 -17.78 4.27 8.76
N MET A 163 -18.47 5.36 8.45
CA MET A 163 -18.85 6.44 9.35
C MET A 163 -20.27 6.16 9.84
N ILE A 164 -20.42 5.76 11.10
CA ILE A 164 -21.71 5.40 11.69
C ILE A 164 -22.25 6.61 12.45
N LEU A 165 -23.50 6.99 12.23
CA LEU A 165 -24.18 7.99 13.05
C LEU A 165 -24.77 7.29 14.28
N ASP A 166 -24.30 7.65 15.47
CA ASP A 166 -24.69 7.01 16.73
C ASP A 166 -25.88 7.71 17.38
N ASN A 167 -25.82 9.05 17.47
CA ASN A 167 -26.82 9.83 18.17
C ASN A 167 -26.89 11.28 17.65
N ILE A 168 -28.04 11.92 17.89
CA ILE A 168 -28.27 13.35 17.61
C ILE A 168 -28.87 13.98 18.86
N THR A 169 -28.26 15.05 19.36
CA THR A 169 -28.80 15.85 20.47
C THR A 169 -29.06 17.29 20.02
N PHE A 170 -30.03 17.92 20.67
CA PHE A 170 -30.42 19.31 20.45
C PHE A 170 -30.27 20.08 21.75
N ASP A 171 -29.65 21.25 21.68
CA ASP A 171 -29.52 22.19 22.78
C ASP A 171 -29.82 23.62 22.29
N ASP A 172 -30.56 24.37 23.10
CA ASP A 172 -30.92 25.76 22.82
C ASP A 172 -30.67 26.58 24.08
N ASN A 173 -29.71 27.49 24.01
CA ASN A 173 -29.26 28.28 25.16
C ASN A 173 -30.17 29.48 25.50
N TYR A 174 -31.46 29.41 25.13
CA TYR A 174 -32.45 30.48 25.34
C TYR A 174 -32.57 30.98 26.80
N ASP A 175 -32.18 30.16 27.78
CA ASP A 175 -32.37 30.42 29.22
C ASP A 175 -31.21 31.20 29.88
N ARG A 176 -30.14 31.56 29.14
CA ARG A 176 -28.93 32.17 29.71
C ARG A 176 -28.86 33.70 29.60
N GLY A 177 -29.82 34.39 30.21
CA GLY A 177 -29.77 35.84 30.43
C GLY A 177 -29.74 36.72 29.16
N TYR A 178 -29.77 38.04 29.33
CA TYR A 178 -29.80 39.01 28.22
C TYR A 178 -28.41 39.33 27.63
N GLU A 179 -27.33 38.82 28.23
CA GLU A 179 -25.94 39.12 27.86
C GLU A 179 -25.38 38.15 26.80
N GLU A 180 -25.84 36.89 26.79
CA GLU A 180 -25.37 35.86 25.85
C GLU A 180 -26.21 35.87 24.57
N LYS A 181 -25.56 35.69 23.41
CA LYS A 181 -26.28 35.51 22.14
C LYS A 181 -26.94 34.14 22.15
N ARG A 182 -28.24 34.08 21.82
CA ARG A 182 -28.92 32.80 21.59
C ARG A 182 -28.25 32.06 20.41
N VAL A 183 -27.90 30.80 20.61
CA VAL A 183 -27.35 29.88 19.63
C VAL A 183 -28.03 28.54 19.82
N ILE A 184 -28.55 28.00 18.72
CA ILE A 184 -29.09 26.65 18.65
C ILE A 184 -27.94 25.73 18.23
N ILE A 185 -27.75 24.65 18.98
CA ILE A 185 -26.68 23.67 18.75
C ILE A 185 -27.29 22.29 18.54
N HIS A 186 -27.09 21.73 17.36
CA HIS A 186 -27.33 20.31 17.10
C HIS A 186 -26.00 19.57 17.14
N THR A 187 -25.90 18.55 17.96
CA THR A 187 -24.68 17.72 18.08
C THR A 187 -24.97 16.33 17.56
N LEU A 188 -24.19 15.90 16.58
CA LEU A 188 -24.26 14.58 15.98
C LEU A 188 -22.97 13.83 16.34
N ASP A 189 -23.11 12.70 17.03
CA ASP A 189 -21.99 11.84 17.39
C ASP A 189 -21.85 10.73 16.34
N PHE A 190 -20.63 10.57 15.82
CA PHE A 190 -20.30 9.57 14.82
C PHE A 190 -19.18 8.65 15.31
N THR A 191 -19.22 7.39 14.88
CA THR A 191 -18.12 6.44 15.06
C THR A 191 -17.53 6.03 13.71
N ALA A 192 -16.26 6.36 13.48
CA ALA A 192 -15.49 5.94 12.33
C ALA A 192 -14.67 4.68 12.64
N LYS A 193 -14.92 3.59 11.93
CA LYS A 193 -14.19 2.32 12.13
C LYS A 193 -12.93 2.26 11.28
N THR A 194 -11.82 2.79 11.81
CA THR A 194 -10.52 2.82 11.12
C THR A 194 -9.62 1.65 11.50
N TYR A 195 -8.44 1.60 10.89
CA TYR A 195 -7.39 0.62 11.09
C TYR A 195 -6.06 1.34 11.23
N LEU A 196 -5.29 1.03 12.27
CA LEU A 196 -3.95 1.58 12.48
C LEU A 196 -2.90 0.55 12.09
N PHE A 197 -1.87 1.01 11.39
CA PHE A 197 -0.72 0.19 11.00
C PHE A 197 0.44 0.42 11.96
N GLY A 198 1.18 -0.67 12.22
CA GLY A 198 2.49 -0.59 12.87
C GLY A 198 3.57 -0.03 11.94
N PRO A 199 4.85 -0.08 12.35
CA PRO A 199 5.94 0.27 11.47
C PRO A 199 5.95 -0.65 10.25
N VAL A 200 6.09 -0.06 9.08
CA VAL A 200 6.31 -0.79 7.83
C VAL A 200 7.83 -0.96 7.70
N ALA A 201 8.30 -2.18 7.44
CA ALA A 201 9.73 -2.40 7.22
C ALA A 201 10.17 -1.63 5.97
N ASP A 202 11.22 -0.81 6.09
CA ASP A 202 11.79 -0.09 4.95
C ASP A 202 12.62 -1.02 4.05
N SER A 203 13.09 -2.15 4.59
CA SER A 203 13.91 -3.13 3.86
C SER A 203 13.11 -4.38 3.43
N SER A 204 13.53 -4.97 2.30
CA SER A 204 13.00 -6.24 1.79
C SER A 204 13.57 -7.48 2.51
N GLU A 205 14.35 -7.29 3.58
CA GLU A 205 15.13 -8.32 4.29
C GLU A 205 14.27 -9.40 4.98
N GLY A 206 12.95 -9.22 5.05
CA GLY A 206 12.01 -10.24 5.54
C GLY A 206 11.50 -11.21 4.46
N LEU A 207 11.86 -11.01 3.19
CA LEU A 207 11.49 -11.91 2.09
C LEU A 207 12.53 -13.03 1.96
N ILE A 208 12.03 -14.27 1.85
CA ILE A 208 12.88 -15.43 1.58
C ILE A 208 13.30 -15.35 0.11
N LYS A 209 14.59 -15.11 -0.14
CA LYS A 209 15.19 -15.06 -1.49
C LYS A 209 16.17 -16.21 -1.77
N ARG A 210 16.44 -17.06 -0.78
CA ARG A 210 17.40 -18.17 -0.88
C ARG A 210 16.97 -19.29 0.05
N VAL A 211 16.98 -20.51 -0.47
CA VAL A 211 16.81 -21.72 0.32
C VAL A 211 18.10 -22.54 0.22
N GLN A 212 18.54 -23.08 1.34
CA GLN A 212 19.73 -23.93 1.44
C GLN A 212 19.36 -25.19 2.21
N VAL A 213 19.71 -26.34 1.66
CA VAL A 213 19.59 -27.65 2.31
C VAL A 213 20.97 -28.29 2.32
N ASP A 214 21.44 -28.63 3.53
CA ASP A 214 22.72 -29.32 3.71
C ASP A 214 22.43 -30.79 4.06
N TYR A 215 23.04 -31.69 3.30
CA TYR A 215 23.09 -33.12 3.56
C TYR A 215 24.39 -33.46 4.29
N SER A 216 24.25 -34.35 5.26
CA SER A 216 25.35 -34.89 6.03
C SER A 216 25.19 -36.41 6.17
N THR A 217 26.30 -37.14 6.21
CA THR A 217 26.31 -38.60 6.36
C THR A 217 26.07 -39.07 7.79
N ASN A 218 26.31 -38.21 8.78
CA ASN A 218 26.15 -38.55 10.19
C ASN A 218 24.80 -38.08 10.73
N THR A 219 24.14 -38.95 11.50
CA THR A 219 22.85 -38.71 12.16
C THR A 219 22.94 -37.72 13.33
N ASN A 220 24.14 -37.49 13.89
CA ASN A 220 24.36 -36.51 14.95
C ASN A 220 24.47 -35.07 14.43
N ARG A 221 23.32 -34.39 14.30
CA ARG A 221 23.17 -33.04 13.72
C ARG A 221 24.00 -31.91 14.36
N LYS A 222 24.60 -32.10 15.54
CA LYS A 222 25.41 -31.05 16.21
C LYS A 222 26.86 -31.03 15.75
N GLU A 223 27.40 -32.20 15.41
CA GLU A 223 28.80 -32.40 15.01
C GLU A 223 28.92 -32.83 13.54
N SER A 224 27.77 -33.02 12.86
CA SER A 224 27.73 -33.49 11.47
C SER A 224 28.27 -32.42 10.54
N THR A 225 29.37 -32.74 9.86
CA THR A 225 29.91 -31.90 8.80
C THR A 225 28.96 -31.89 7.61
N ARG A 226 28.86 -30.76 6.92
CA ARG A 226 28.16 -30.72 5.64
C ARG A 226 29.00 -31.47 4.60
N GLU A 227 28.36 -32.26 3.75
CA GLU A 227 29.04 -32.91 2.63
C GLU A 227 28.47 -32.45 1.30
N LEU A 228 27.14 -32.33 1.22
CA LEU A 228 26.48 -31.85 0.01
C LEU A 228 25.53 -30.70 0.37
N ARG A 229 25.66 -29.59 -0.33
CA ARG A 229 24.77 -28.44 -0.19
C ARG A 229 23.99 -28.25 -1.46
N TYR A 230 22.69 -28.14 -1.32
CA TYR A 230 21.78 -27.71 -2.36
C TYR A 230 21.32 -26.28 -2.07
N VAL A 231 21.53 -25.36 -3.01
CA VAL A 231 21.06 -23.97 -2.92
C VAL A 231 20.10 -23.70 -4.06
N ALA A 232 18.94 -23.17 -3.72
CA ALA A 232 17.98 -22.66 -4.69
C ALA A 232 17.81 -21.15 -4.52
N LYS A 233 17.97 -20.41 -5.63
CA LYS A 233 17.66 -18.98 -5.73
C LYS A 233 16.67 -18.77 -6.89
N PRO A 234 15.81 -17.75 -6.83
CA PRO A 234 15.03 -17.33 -7.98
C PRO A 234 15.95 -17.06 -9.17
N ARG A 235 15.53 -17.51 -10.36
CA ARG A 235 16.19 -17.28 -11.63
C ARG A 235 15.21 -16.67 -12.63
N ALA A 236 15.64 -15.71 -13.42
CA ALA A 236 14.87 -15.12 -14.50
C ALA A 236 14.56 -16.17 -15.58
N ILE A 237 13.34 -16.13 -16.11
CA ILE A 237 12.85 -16.99 -17.21
C ILE A 237 12.78 -16.24 -18.56
N LYS A 238 13.14 -14.97 -18.54
CA LYS A 238 13.22 -14.06 -19.68
C LYS A 238 14.33 -13.05 -19.40
N ASP A 239 14.82 -12.42 -20.45
CA ASP A 239 15.70 -11.28 -20.39
C ASP A 239 14.92 -10.03 -19.94
N TYR A 240 15.56 -9.22 -19.11
CA TYR A 240 15.00 -7.95 -18.62
C TYR A 240 15.82 -6.74 -19.05
N ASN A 241 16.96 -6.96 -19.71
CA ASN A 241 17.94 -5.92 -19.98
C ASN A 241 18.23 -5.68 -21.47
N ASP A 242 17.69 -6.53 -22.37
CA ASP A 242 17.84 -6.44 -23.82
C ASP A 242 19.30 -6.30 -24.26
N ASP A 243 20.21 -7.11 -23.70
CA ASP A 243 21.65 -6.96 -23.92
C ASP A 243 22.11 -7.25 -25.36
N ALA A 244 21.29 -7.95 -26.16
CA ALA A 244 21.58 -8.32 -27.54
C ALA A 244 23.01 -8.88 -27.72
N THR A 245 23.39 -9.79 -26.83
CA THR A 245 24.75 -10.33 -26.71
C THR A 245 25.34 -10.82 -28.03
N THR A 246 24.53 -11.48 -28.88
CA THR A 246 24.94 -11.91 -30.22
C THR A 246 23.73 -12.00 -31.15
N VAL A 247 23.92 -12.49 -32.37
CA VAL A 247 22.85 -12.74 -33.35
C VAL A 247 22.99 -14.11 -33.99
N ILE A 248 21.86 -14.72 -34.36
CA ILE A 248 21.84 -15.96 -35.16
C ILE A 248 22.20 -15.67 -36.62
N VAL A 249 22.91 -16.60 -37.26
CA VAL A 249 23.47 -16.43 -38.62
C VAL A 249 22.65 -17.17 -39.68
N GLU A 250 21.63 -17.90 -39.25
CA GLU A 250 20.73 -18.68 -40.09
C GLU A 250 19.30 -18.63 -39.56
N ASP A 251 18.33 -18.99 -40.42
CA ASP A 251 16.95 -19.18 -40.00
C ASP A 251 16.84 -20.50 -39.22
N LEU A 252 16.14 -20.50 -38.09
CA LEU A 252 15.94 -21.68 -37.26
C LEU A 252 14.52 -22.23 -37.45
N ASP A 253 14.39 -23.55 -37.64
CA ASP A 253 13.10 -24.24 -37.57
C ASP A 253 12.74 -24.59 -36.11
N THR A 254 11.56 -25.16 -35.81
CA THR A 254 11.12 -25.46 -34.43
C THR A 254 11.77 -26.71 -33.79
N THR A 255 12.57 -27.45 -34.55
CA THR A 255 13.18 -28.72 -34.15
C THR A 255 14.71 -28.68 -34.11
N GLU A 256 15.29 -27.65 -34.70
CA GLU A 256 16.72 -27.43 -34.76
C GLU A 256 17.30 -27.20 -33.36
N THR A 257 18.39 -27.90 -33.05
CA THR A 257 19.05 -27.89 -31.72
C THR A 257 20.52 -27.46 -31.82
N LEU A 258 21.02 -27.25 -33.04
CA LEU A 258 22.33 -26.69 -33.33
C LEU A 258 22.09 -25.29 -33.88
N ILE A 259 22.61 -24.27 -33.21
CA ILE A 259 22.39 -22.88 -33.59
C ILE A 259 23.73 -22.24 -33.89
N THR A 260 23.90 -21.71 -35.10
CA THR A 260 25.09 -20.94 -35.47
C THR A 260 24.90 -19.47 -35.09
N VAL A 261 25.79 -18.94 -34.26
CA VAL A 261 25.81 -17.52 -33.85
C VAL A 261 26.97 -16.77 -34.49
N SER A 262 26.90 -15.45 -34.52
CA SER A 262 27.95 -14.61 -35.10
C SER A 262 29.20 -14.50 -34.20
N ASN A 263 29.01 -14.59 -32.89
CA ASN A 263 30.07 -14.58 -31.88
C ASN A 263 29.56 -15.23 -30.57
N ALA A 264 30.21 -16.31 -30.14
CA ALA A 264 29.91 -17.09 -28.94
C ALA A 264 30.83 -16.75 -27.76
N SER A 265 31.75 -15.80 -27.89
CA SER A 265 32.78 -15.48 -26.87
C SER A 265 32.20 -15.02 -25.53
N SER A 266 31.01 -14.39 -25.56
CA SER A 266 30.30 -13.90 -24.37
C SER A 266 29.28 -14.90 -23.83
N LEU A 267 29.11 -16.05 -24.48
CA LEU A 267 28.17 -17.10 -24.07
C LEU A 267 28.88 -18.12 -23.17
N ILE A 268 28.14 -18.68 -22.23
CA ILE A 268 28.66 -19.63 -21.24
C ILE A 268 27.92 -20.96 -21.41
N VAL A 269 28.61 -22.09 -21.23
CA VAL A 269 27.98 -23.41 -21.18
C VAL A 269 27.18 -23.54 -19.89
N ASP A 270 26.07 -24.29 -19.93
CA ASP A 270 25.14 -24.46 -18.81
C ASP A 270 24.45 -23.15 -18.38
N SER A 271 24.24 -22.23 -19.34
CA SER A 271 23.46 -21.00 -19.14
C SER A 271 22.24 -20.94 -20.06
N TYR A 272 21.37 -19.98 -19.79
CA TYR A 272 20.17 -19.72 -20.58
C TYR A 272 20.36 -18.54 -21.52
N ILE A 273 19.71 -18.63 -22.68
CA ILE A 273 19.59 -17.56 -23.66
C ILE A 273 18.12 -17.41 -24.05
N GLU A 274 17.74 -16.19 -24.40
CA GLU A 274 16.44 -15.88 -24.98
C GLU A 274 16.60 -15.40 -26.42
N ILE A 275 15.75 -15.92 -27.30
CA ILE A 275 15.62 -15.48 -28.69
C ILE A 275 14.13 -15.21 -28.91
N ASP A 276 13.78 -13.98 -29.27
CA ASP A 276 12.40 -13.49 -29.33
C ASP A 276 11.63 -13.71 -28.01
N ASN A 277 10.80 -14.76 -27.92
CA ASN A 277 10.07 -15.16 -26.70
C ASN A 277 10.38 -16.61 -26.28
N GLU A 278 11.43 -17.21 -26.86
CA GLU A 278 11.84 -18.58 -26.56
C GLU A 278 13.08 -18.58 -25.66
N LEU A 279 12.96 -19.29 -24.53
CA LEU A 279 14.08 -19.54 -23.64
C LEU A 279 14.73 -20.89 -23.97
N MET A 280 16.04 -20.87 -24.22
CA MET A 280 16.84 -22.04 -24.55
C MET A 280 18.00 -22.21 -23.55
N PHE A 281 18.43 -23.45 -23.32
CA PHE A 281 19.55 -23.78 -22.44
C PHE A 281 20.75 -24.28 -23.25
N ILE A 282 21.91 -23.68 -23.05
CA ILE A 282 23.14 -24.05 -23.75
C ILE A 282 23.77 -25.26 -23.07
N LYS A 283 23.78 -26.40 -23.77
CA LYS A 283 24.42 -27.63 -23.31
C LYS A 283 25.90 -27.71 -23.69
N LYS A 284 26.26 -27.12 -24.83
CA LYS A 284 27.62 -27.16 -25.36
C LYS A 284 27.86 -26.01 -26.33
N ILE A 285 29.08 -25.51 -26.37
CA ILE A 285 29.56 -24.54 -27.37
C ILE A 285 30.75 -25.17 -28.09
N GLU A 286 30.69 -25.22 -29.42
CA GLU A 286 31.80 -25.63 -30.29
C GLU A 286 32.06 -24.53 -31.33
N ASN A 287 33.12 -23.73 -31.11
CA ASN A 287 33.36 -22.50 -31.87
C ASN A 287 32.14 -21.57 -31.80
N GLU A 288 31.49 -21.34 -32.93
CA GLU A 288 30.32 -20.48 -33.09
C GLU A 288 28.99 -21.26 -33.17
N VAL A 289 29.02 -22.57 -32.89
CA VAL A 289 27.85 -23.44 -32.92
C VAL A 289 27.46 -23.83 -31.50
N LEU A 290 26.22 -23.53 -31.13
CA LEU A 290 25.62 -23.86 -29.84
C LEU A 290 24.80 -25.14 -29.97
N THR A 291 25.00 -26.09 -29.07
CA THR A 291 24.04 -27.19 -28.87
C THR A 291 23.10 -26.79 -27.74
N VAL A 292 21.82 -26.60 -28.06
CA VAL A 292 20.83 -26.09 -27.10
C VAL A 292 19.72 -27.08 -26.81
N LEU A 293 19.13 -26.97 -25.62
CA LEU A 293 17.83 -27.52 -25.29
C LEU A 293 16.81 -26.40 -25.39
N ARG A 294 15.80 -26.62 -26.23
CA ARG A 294 14.78 -25.62 -26.57
C ARG A 294 13.56 -25.68 -25.67
N ALA A 295 12.68 -24.68 -25.77
CA ALA A 295 11.42 -24.61 -25.04
C ALA A 295 11.58 -24.84 -23.52
N GLN A 296 12.54 -24.16 -22.89
CA GLN A 296 12.79 -24.28 -21.45
C GLN A 296 11.81 -23.45 -20.62
N ASP A 297 11.57 -23.87 -19.38
CA ASP A 297 10.73 -23.18 -18.38
C ASP A 297 9.32 -22.80 -18.85
N GLY A 298 8.75 -23.61 -19.75
CA GLY A 298 7.39 -23.39 -20.28
C GLY A 298 7.31 -22.46 -21.49
N SER A 299 8.45 -22.00 -22.02
CA SER A 299 8.49 -21.38 -23.35
C SER A 299 8.16 -22.39 -24.46
N VAL A 300 7.85 -21.89 -25.66
CA VAL A 300 7.44 -22.71 -26.82
C VAL A 300 8.51 -22.59 -27.90
N ALA A 301 8.91 -23.73 -28.47
CA ALA A 301 9.85 -23.74 -29.60
C ALA A 301 9.23 -23.08 -30.83
N ASP A 302 9.86 -22.03 -31.34
CA ASP A 302 9.35 -21.25 -32.50
C ASP A 302 10.35 -21.22 -33.66
N THR A 303 9.98 -20.63 -34.79
CA THR A 303 10.91 -20.33 -35.87
C THR A 303 11.56 -18.97 -35.63
N HIS A 304 12.86 -18.86 -35.87
CA HIS A 304 13.59 -17.59 -35.75
C HIS A 304 14.24 -17.21 -37.08
N VAL A 305 14.34 -15.91 -37.36
CA VAL A 305 14.88 -15.40 -38.62
C VAL A 305 16.34 -15.00 -38.43
N ASN A 306 17.16 -15.24 -39.46
CA ASN A 306 18.55 -14.81 -39.50
C ASN A 306 18.70 -13.33 -39.08
N GLY A 307 19.62 -13.07 -38.16
CA GLY A 307 19.89 -11.75 -37.61
C GLY A 307 19.10 -11.41 -36.36
N THR A 308 18.19 -12.27 -35.88
CA THR A 308 17.54 -12.09 -34.57
C THR A 308 18.58 -12.08 -33.45
N SER A 309 18.38 -11.19 -32.47
CA SER A 309 19.23 -11.06 -31.30
C SER A 309 19.09 -12.25 -30.36
N VAL A 310 20.24 -12.67 -29.83
CA VAL A 310 20.35 -13.65 -28.76
C VAL A 310 20.73 -12.89 -27.49
N ASN A 311 19.81 -12.89 -26.53
CA ASN A 311 19.99 -12.26 -25.23
C ASN A 311 20.42 -13.30 -24.20
N VAL A 312 21.32 -12.95 -23.28
CA VAL A 312 21.74 -13.88 -22.22
C VAL A 312 20.91 -13.66 -20.97
N VAL A 313 20.29 -14.72 -20.46
CA VAL A 313 19.54 -14.67 -19.20
C VAL A 313 20.47 -15.07 -18.05
N ASN A 314 20.90 -14.09 -17.25
CA ASN A 314 21.92 -14.28 -16.22
C ASN A 314 21.59 -13.60 -14.87
N ALA A 315 22.58 -13.51 -13.98
CA ALA A 315 22.42 -12.94 -12.64
C ALA A 315 22.01 -11.44 -12.62
N VAL A 316 22.29 -10.70 -13.71
CA VAL A 316 21.82 -9.33 -13.90
C VAL A 316 20.29 -9.35 -14.07
N ASP A 317 19.77 -10.28 -14.86
CA ASP A 317 18.32 -10.48 -15.04
C ASP A 317 17.65 -11.01 -13.78
N ASP A 318 18.32 -11.93 -13.07
CA ASP A 318 17.85 -12.45 -11.79
C ASP A 318 17.60 -11.32 -10.78
N ALA A 319 18.43 -10.27 -10.81
CA ALA A 319 18.29 -9.10 -9.95
C ALA A 319 17.16 -8.15 -10.37
N LEU A 320 16.72 -8.24 -11.63
CA LEU A 320 15.66 -7.44 -12.22
C LEU A 320 14.28 -8.10 -12.16
N ILE A 321 14.19 -9.36 -11.72
CA ILE A 321 12.90 -10.05 -11.51
C ILE A 321 11.99 -9.18 -10.63
N GLU A 322 10.87 -8.75 -11.22
CA GLU A 322 9.86 -7.99 -10.50
C GLU A 322 9.06 -8.89 -9.57
N VAL A 323 8.61 -8.35 -8.44
CA VAL A 323 7.78 -9.14 -7.52
C VAL A 323 6.42 -9.40 -8.14
N GLY A 324 6.07 -10.68 -8.29
CA GLY A 324 4.83 -11.13 -8.91
C GLY A 324 5.01 -11.61 -10.35
N ASP A 325 6.22 -11.47 -10.91
CA ASP A 325 6.60 -12.15 -12.15
C ASP A 325 6.85 -13.63 -11.89
N ASP A 326 6.73 -14.42 -12.95
CA ASP A 326 7.07 -15.83 -12.93
C ASP A 326 8.61 -15.96 -12.92
N PHE A 327 9.10 -16.95 -12.18
CA PHE A 327 10.54 -17.20 -12.04
C PHE A 327 10.83 -18.70 -11.99
N GLY A 328 12.00 -19.06 -12.49
CA GLY A 328 12.58 -20.39 -12.35
C GLY A 328 13.43 -20.49 -11.08
N PHE A 329 14.05 -21.65 -10.88
CA PHE A 329 15.02 -21.83 -9.81
C PHE A 329 16.38 -22.15 -10.41
N SER A 330 17.42 -21.47 -9.94
CA SER A 330 18.79 -21.94 -10.12
C SER A 330 19.04 -23.06 -9.11
N GLU A 331 19.55 -24.20 -9.59
CA GLU A 331 19.89 -25.34 -8.76
C GLU A 331 21.40 -25.47 -8.65
N GLU A 332 21.99 -24.97 -7.57
CA GLU A 332 23.43 -25.09 -7.32
C GLU A 332 23.69 -26.26 -6.34
N ARG A 333 24.62 -27.15 -6.71
CA ARG A 333 25.09 -28.24 -5.85
C ARG A 333 26.57 -28.04 -5.55
N PHE A 334 26.91 -28.10 -4.26
CA PHE A 334 28.29 -27.97 -3.80
C PHE A 334 28.66 -29.20 -2.98
N ASP A 335 29.78 -29.82 -3.36
CA ASP A 335 30.40 -30.90 -2.61
C ASP A 335 31.53 -30.34 -1.73
N PHE A 336 31.45 -30.62 -0.44
CA PHE A 336 32.39 -30.13 0.56
C PHE A 336 33.20 -31.28 1.16
N SER A 337 34.51 -31.11 1.19
CA SER A 337 35.47 -31.99 1.87
C SER A 337 36.26 -31.24 2.96
N ASP A 338 35.77 -30.06 3.35
CA ASP A 338 36.45 -29.14 4.27
C ASP A 338 36.15 -29.41 5.76
N PHE A 339 35.31 -30.42 6.05
CA PHE A 339 34.86 -30.80 7.40
C PHE A 339 34.23 -29.65 8.21
N ARG A 340 33.70 -28.62 7.54
CA ARG A 340 33.05 -27.49 8.21
C ARG A 340 31.58 -27.75 8.48
N THR A 341 31.03 -27.01 9.43
CA THR A 341 29.60 -27.05 9.76
C THR A 341 28.94 -25.71 9.42
N TYR A 342 27.73 -25.72 8.88
CA TYR A 342 27.01 -24.47 8.64
C TYR A 342 26.46 -23.93 9.95
N SER A 343 26.76 -22.67 10.27
CA SER A 343 26.19 -21.99 11.44
C SER A 343 24.97 -21.15 11.02
N PRO A 344 23.73 -21.54 11.41
CA PRO A 344 22.54 -20.76 11.06
C PRO A 344 22.51 -19.38 11.70
N SER A 345 23.19 -19.19 12.84
CA SER A 345 23.25 -17.91 13.54
C SER A 345 24.23 -16.92 12.92
N LYS A 346 25.33 -17.42 12.33
CA LYS A 346 26.34 -16.59 11.65
C LYS A 346 26.14 -16.51 10.13
N GLY A 347 25.34 -17.40 9.55
CA GLY A 347 25.11 -17.47 8.10
C GLY A 347 26.34 -17.89 7.30
N ILE A 348 27.36 -18.44 7.96
CA ILE A 348 28.64 -18.87 7.36
C ILE A 348 29.02 -20.26 7.86
N ASP A 349 29.94 -20.88 7.13
CA ASP A 349 30.53 -22.17 7.48
C ASP A 349 31.68 -21.97 8.48
N VAL A 350 31.68 -22.76 9.54
CA VAL A 350 32.57 -22.63 10.70
C VAL A 350 33.30 -23.93 10.98
#